data_AF-A0A3C0ZSI6-F1
#
_entry.id   AF-A0A3C0ZSI6-F1
#
_cell.length_a   1.000
_cell.length_b   1.000
_cell.length_c   1.000
_cell.angle_alpha   90.00
_cell.angle_beta   90.00
_cell.angle_gamma   90.00
#
_symmetry.space_group_name_H-M   'P 1'
#
loop_
_entity.id
_entity.type
_entity.pdbx_description
1 polymer ?
#
loop_
_entity_poly.entity_id
_entity_poly.type
_entity_poly.pdbx_seq_one_letter_code
_entity_poly.pdbx_strand_id
1 'polypeptide(L)'
;MRRLAELTKDLEAPKRLAYDFLTIPFEEDNGALLDIWYETFVNEVRGVEYSIYDLVDSMVLKKPSTTDAIDALEQQHRILDLYFNLARKFQPLESTLDLIMEKKRICSKRIMKVLETRGFKERRCRSCRKLLPWNHPYGLCTKCHENQQASYYWR
;
A
#
# COMPACT_ATOMS: atom_id res chain seq x y z
N MET A 1 4.76 -19.02 -1.38
CA MET A 1 5.41 -19.87 -2.41
C MET A 1 4.83 -21.29 -2.57
N ARG A 2 4.75 -22.17 -1.55
CA ARG A 2 4.24 -23.55 -1.74
C ARG A 2 2.81 -23.60 -2.32
N ARG A 3 1.92 -22.74 -1.79
CA ARG A 3 0.52 -22.61 -2.25
C ARG A 3 0.41 -22.19 -3.73
N LEU A 4 1.21 -21.22 -4.16
CA LEU A 4 1.24 -20.80 -5.58
C LEU A 4 1.78 -21.90 -6.48
N ALA A 5 2.82 -22.61 -6.05
CA ALA A 5 3.38 -23.73 -6.81
C ALA A 5 2.38 -24.89 -6.98
N GLU A 6 1.51 -25.14 -6.00
CA GLU A 6 0.40 -26.09 -6.12
C GLU A 6 -0.62 -25.63 -7.15
N LEU A 7 -1.10 -24.38 -7.06
CA LEU A 7 -2.05 -23.81 -8.02
C LEU A 7 -1.56 -23.85 -9.48
N THR A 8 -0.26 -23.59 -9.70
CA THR A 8 0.31 -23.66 -11.05
C THR A 8 0.38 -25.08 -11.62
N LYS A 9 0.46 -26.11 -10.76
CA LYS A 9 0.50 -27.52 -11.19
C LYS A 9 -0.89 -28.02 -11.57
N ASP A 10 -1.92 -27.61 -10.83
CA ASP A 10 -3.30 -28.03 -11.06
C ASP A 10 -3.86 -27.54 -12.40
N LEU A 11 -3.30 -26.46 -12.94
CA LEU A 11 -3.69 -25.85 -14.22
C LEU A 11 -2.86 -26.33 -15.43
N GLU A 12 -2.00 -27.34 -15.26
CA GLU A 12 -1.10 -27.86 -16.31
C GLU A 12 -0.32 -26.75 -17.08
N ALA A 13 0.04 -25.68 -16.38
CA ALA A 13 0.61 -24.51 -17.01
C ALA A 13 2.00 -24.76 -17.62
N PRO A 14 2.36 -24.11 -18.74
CA PRO A 14 3.70 -24.16 -19.29
C PRO A 14 4.73 -23.74 -18.23
N LYS A 15 5.82 -24.52 -18.07
CA LYS A 15 6.85 -24.27 -17.04
C LYS A 15 7.39 -22.85 -17.03
N ARG A 16 7.54 -22.24 -18.23
CA ARG A 16 7.99 -20.84 -18.37
C ARG A 16 6.98 -19.86 -17.79
N LEU A 17 5.70 -20.02 -18.15
CA LEU A 17 4.61 -19.18 -17.65
C LEU A 17 4.48 -19.26 -16.13
N ALA A 18 4.49 -20.49 -15.58
CA ALA A 18 4.46 -20.70 -14.14
C ALA A 18 5.64 -20.03 -13.44
N TYR A 19 6.86 -20.14 -13.98
CA TYR A 19 8.03 -19.48 -13.43
C TYR A 19 7.91 -17.95 -13.48
N ASP A 20 7.51 -17.38 -14.61
CA ASP A 20 7.33 -15.93 -14.74
C ASP A 20 6.35 -15.39 -13.70
N PHE A 21 5.20 -16.05 -13.51
CA PHE A 21 4.21 -15.67 -12.50
C PHE A 21 4.70 -15.84 -11.05
N LEU A 22 5.44 -16.91 -10.75
CA LEU A 22 6.02 -17.16 -9.42
C LEU A 22 7.09 -16.13 -9.03
N THR A 23 7.72 -15.47 -10.00
CA THR A 23 8.71 -14.42 -9.75
C THR A 23 8.13 -13.02 -9.57
N ILE A 24 6.81 -12.85 -9.74
CA ILE A 24 6.15 -11.55 -9.56
C ILE A 24 6.02 -11.26 -8.07
N PRO A 25 6.55 -10.12 -7.57
CA PRO A 25 6.47 -9.79 -6.16
C PRO A 25 5.09 -9.23 -5.79
N PHE A 26 4.44 -9.84 -4.79
CA PHE A 26 3.22 -9.34 -4.15
C PHE A 26 3.04 -9.95 -2.75
N GLU A 27 2.12 -9.40 -1.96
CA GLU A 27 1.76 -9.94 -0.64
C GLU A 27 0.75 -11.09 -0.77
N GLU A 28 1.21 -12.35 -0.61
CA GLU A 28 0.38 -13.56 -0.76
C GLU A 28 -0.79 -13.66 0.24
N ASP A 29 -0.67 -13.02 1.41
CA ASP A 29 -1.70 -13.03 2.46
C ASP A 29 -2.89 -12.12 2.12
N ASN A 30 -2.75 -11.28 1.09
CA ASN A 30 -3.78 -10.37 0.65
C ASN A 30 -4.68 -11.03 -0.39
N GLY A 31 -5.87 -11.47 0.04
CA GLY A 31 -6.82 -12.18 -0.83
C GLY A 31 -7.09 -11.48 -2.16
N ALA A 32 -7.28 -10.15 -2.15
CA ALA A 32 -7.57 -9.41 -3.38
C ALA A 32 -6.39 -9.40 -4.37
N LEU A 33 -5.14 -9.39 -3.89
CA LEU A 33 -3.97 -9.48 -4.78
C LEU A 33 -3.82 -10.89 -5.33
N LEU A 34 -4.07 -11.90 -4.50
CA LEU A 34 -4.05 -13.29 -4.91
C LEU A 34 -5.11 -13.58 -5.98
N ASP A 35 -6.32 -13.02 -5.83
CA ASP A 35 -7.41 -13.18 -6.80
C ASP A 35 -7.03 -12.58 -8.16
N ILE A 36 -6.50 -11.34 -8.18
CA ILE A 36 -6.02 -10.70 -9.42
C ILE A 36 -4.90 -11.52 -10.07
N TRP A 37 -3.93 -11.97 -9.27
CA TRP A 37 -2.84 -12.81 -9.76
C TRP A 37 -3.38 -14.11 -10.37
N TYR A 38 -4.32 -14.77 -9.71
CA TYR A 38 -4.89 -16.05 -10.12
C TYR A 38 -5.75 -15.90 -11.38
N GLU A 39 -6.63 -14.90 -11.44
CA GLU A 39 -7.43 -14.61 -12.63
C GLU A 39 -6.55 -14.32 -13.84
N THR A 40 -5.51 -13.50 -13.67
CA THR A 40 -4.55 -13.18 -14.74
C THR A 40 -3.80 -14.45 -15.18
N PHE A 41 -3.36 -15.28 -14.23
CA PHE A 41 -2.70 -16.54 -14.52
C PHE A 41 -3.59 -17.51 -15.30
N VAL A 42 -4.85 -17.66 -14.89
CA VAL A 42 -5.83 -18.50 -15.57
C VAL A 42 -6.10 -18.00 -16.99
N ASN A 43 -6.23 -16.69 -17.20
CA ASN A 43 -6.44 -16.11 -18.52
C ASN A 43 -5.25 -16.38 -19.45
N GLU A 44 -4.02 -16.24 -18.94
CA GLU A 44 -2.79 -16.55 -19.68
C GLU A 44 -2.68 -18.04 -20.03
N VAL A 45 -2.99 -18.94 -19.08
CA VAL A 45 -2.98 -20.40 -19.33
C VAL A 45 -4.03 -20.79 -20.38
N ARG A 46 -5.21 -20.18 -20.33
CA ARG A 46 -6.33 -20.48 -21.25
C ARG A 46 -6.25 -19.71 -22.57
N GLY A 47 -5.32 -18.75 -22.70
CA GLY A 47 -5.23 -17.88 -23.88
C GLY A 47 -6.47 -17.01 -24.08
N VAL A 48 -7.16 -16.65 -23.00
CA VAL A 48 -8.32 -15.74 -23.06
C VAL A 48 -7.79 -14.33 -23.25
N GLU A 49 -8.37 -13.59 -24.20
CA GLU A 49 -8.02 -12.19 -24.40
C GLU A 49 -8.53 -11.34 -23.23
N TYR A 50 -7.61 -10.61 -22.59
CA TYR A 50 -7.92 -9.67 -21.52
C TYR A 50 -7.01 -8.45 -21.64
N SER A 51 -7.41 -7.33 -21.05
CA SER A 51 -6.70 -6.06 -21.16
C SER A 51 -6.46 -5.50 -19.77
N ILE A 52 -5.18 -5.46 -19.35
CA ILE A 52 -4.80 -4.82 -18.08
C ILE A 52 -5.13 -3.33 -18.14
N TYR A 53 -5.03 -2.71 -19.32
CA TYR A 53 -5.43 -1.32 -19.53
C TYR A 53 -6.89 -1.09 -19.10
N ASP A 54 -7.82 -1.90 -19.60
CA ASP A 54 -9.25 -1.71 -19.32
C ASP A 54 -9.62 -2.03 -17.86
N LEU A 55 -8.96 -3.03 -17.28
CA LEU A 55 -9.10 -3.36 -15.85
C LEU A 55 -8.63 -2.19 -14.97
N VAL A 56 -7.49 -1.57 -15.32
CA VAL A 56 -6.97 -0.42 -14.59
C VAL A 56 -7.79 0.82 -14.85
N ASP A 57 -8.26 1.07 -16.08
CA ASP A 57 -9.05 2.24 -16.45
C ASP A 57 -10.39 2.27 -15.70
N SER A 58 -11.10 1.13 -15.68
CA SER A 58 -12.34 0.96 -14.93
C SER A 58 -12.19 1.07 -13.40
N MET A 59 -10.97 0.91 -12.87
CA MET A 59 -10.69 1.04 -11.44
C MET A 59 -10.95 2.47 -10.93
N VAL A 60 -11.96 2.62 -10.07
CA VAL A 60 -12.27 3.89 -9.41
C VAL A 60 -11.43 4.05 -8.14
N LEU A 61 -10.53 5.03 -8.15
CA LEU A 61 -9.74 5.37 -6.96
C LEU A 61 -10.63 5.99 -5.88
N LYS A 62 -10.52 5.49 -4.65
CA LYS A 62 -11.30 5.99 -3.51
C LYS A 62 -10.92 7.43 -3.16
N LYS A 63 -11.91 8.24 -2.80
CA LYS A 63 -11.67 9.61 -2.34
C LYS A 63 -11.09 9.59 -0.91
N PRO A 64 -10.23 10.54 -0.57
CA PRO A 64 -9.68 10.64 0.78
C PRO A 64 -10.77 11.04 1.79
N SER A 65 -11.25 10.12 2.64
CA SER A 65 -12.19 10.38 3.74
C SER A 65 -11.84 9.58 5.00
N THR A 66 -11.54 10.24 6.12
CA THR A 66 -11.35 9.65 7.47
C THR A 66 -10.45 8.39 7.55
N THR A 67 -10.40 7.73 8.71
CA THR A 67 -9.40 6.71 9.08
C THR A 67 -9.32 5.54 8.08
N ASP A 68 -10.48 5.03 7.68
CA ASP A 68 -10.63 3.86 6.81
C ASP A 68 -10.20 4.11 5.35
N ALA A 69 -10.04 5.38 4.94
CA ALA A 69 -9.57 5.69 3.59
C ALA A 69 -8.06 5.49 3.39
N ILE A 70 -7.22 5.52 4.43
CA ILE A 70 -5.78 5.27 4.22
C ILE A 70 -5.55 3.81 3.86
N ASP A 71 -6.01 2.87 4.68
CA ASP A 71 -5.82 1.44 4.44
C ASP A 71 -6.38 1.03 3.08
N ALA A 72 -7.53 1.61 2.70
CA ALA A 72 -8.12 1.36 1.40
C ALA A 72 -7.33 1.99 0.23
N LEU A 73 -6.72 3.17 0.41
CA LEU A 73 -5.84 3.77 -0.59
C LEU A 73 -4.52 2.99 -0.71
N GLU A 74 -3.95 2.53 0.40
CA GLU A 74 -2.77 1.67 0.42
C GLU A 74 -3.05 0.34 -0.29
N GLN A 75 -4.22 -0.26 -0.03
CA GLN A 75 -4.67 -1.45 -0.74
C GLN A 75 -4.79 -1.19 -2.25
N GLN A 76 -5.37 -0.06 -2.67
CA GLN A 76 -5.45 0.30 -4.09
C GLN A 76 -4.06 0.53 -4.70
N HIS A 77 -3.12 1.09 -3.95
CA HIS A 77 -1.75 1.25 -4.40
C HIS A 77 -1.06 -0.10 -4.64
N ARG A 78 -1.22 -1.06 -3.72
CA ARG A 78 -0.67 -2.43 -3.86
C ARG A 78 -1.27 -3.16 -5.06
N ILE A 79 -2.56 -3.00 -5.32
CA ILE A 79 -3.23 -3.53 -6.52
C ILE A 79 -2.59 -2.95 -7.79
N LEU A 80 -2.35 -1.64 -7.84
CA LEU A 80 -1.69 -1.00 -8.97
C LEU A 80 -0.24 -1.45 -9.14
N ASP A 81 0.48 -1.73 -8.04
CA ASP A 81 1.84 -2.31 -8.10
C ASP A 81 1.83 -3.70 -8.73
N LEU A 82 0.87 -4.55 -8.36
CA LEU A 82 0.69 -5.87 -8.97
C LEU A 82 0.36 -5.75 -10.47
N TYR A 83 -0.60 -4.90 -10.85
CA TYR A 83 -0.92 -4.64 -12.26
C TYR A 83 0.27 -4.12 -13.05
N PHE A 84 1.10 -3.25 -12.47
CA PHE A 84 2.31 -2.77 -13.11
C PHE A 84 3.29 -3.92 -13.42
N ASN A 85 3.50 -4.81 -12.44
CA ASN A 85 4.40 -5.96 -12.62
C ASN A 85 3.86 -6.96 -13.66
N LEU A 86 2.55 -7.22 -13.66
CA LEU A 86 1.87 -8.06 -14.64
C LEU A 86 1.95 -7.44 -16.05
N ALA A 87 1.59 -6.16 -16.20
CA ALA A 87 1.66 -5.45 -17.48
C ALA A 87 3.08 -5.44 -18.03
N ARG A 88 4.09 -5.14 -17.21
CA ARG A 88 5.49 -5.15 -17.64
C ARG A 88 5.95 -6.51 -18.17
N LYS A 89 5.34 -7.60 -17.71
CA LYS A 89 5.69 -8.97 -18.11
C LYS A 89 4.88 -9.48 -19.31
N PHE A 90 3.57 -9.27 -19.31
CA PHE A 90 2.65 -9.90 -20.28
C PHE A 90 2.06 -8.92 -21.29
N GLN A 91 1.90 -7.65 -20.92
CA GLN A 91 1.29 -6.62 -21.77
C GLN A 91 2.06 -5.29 -21.66
N PRO A 92 3.33 -5.23 -22.13
CA PRO A 92 4.22 -4.08 -21.91
C PRO A 92 3.91 -2.92 -22.87
N LEU A 93 2.63 -2.54 -22.99
CA LEU A 93 2.21 -1.37 -23.74
C LEU A 93 2.51 -0.12 -22.92
N GLU A 94 3.19 0.84 -23.53
CA GLU A 94 3.57 2.12 -22.90
C GLU A 94 2.34 2.85 -22.33
N SER A 95 1.24 2.89 -23.08
CA SER A 95 -0.04 3.48 -22.63
C SER A 95 -0.60 2.83 -21.36
N THR A 96 -0.40 1.52 -21.18
CA THR A 96 -0.88 0.78 -20.00
C THR A 96 -0.01 1.10 -18.80
N LEU A 97 1.31 1.12 -18.98
CA LEU A 97 2.24 1.46 -17.92
C LEU A 97 2.06 2.91 -17.46
N ASP A 98 1.87 3.84 -18.40
CA ASP A 98 1.61 5.26 -18.11
C ASP A 98 0.31 5.46 -17.34
N LEU A 99 -0.78 4.79 -17.74
CA LEU A 99 -2.06 4.82 -17.03
C LEU A 99 -1.91 4.35 -15.59
N ILE A 100 -1.24 3.20 -15.39
CA ILE A 100 -0.98 2.64 -14.06
C ILE A 100 -0.14 3.62 -13.23
N MET A 101 0.91 4.19 -13.82
CA MET A 101 1.78 5.16 -13.15
C MET A 101 1.02 6.43 -12.74
N GLU A 102 0.14 6.97 -13.60
CA GLU A 102 -0.66 8.14 -13.24
C GLU A 102 -1.65 7.81 -12.13
N LYS A 103 -2.34 6.66 -12.17
CA LYS A 103 -3.23 6.23 -11.08
C LYS A 103 -2.47 6.02 -9.77
N LYS A 104 -1.26 5.45 -9.81
CA LYS A 104 -0.38 5.34 -8.64
C LYS A 104 -0.03 6.72 -8.08
N ARG A 105 0.37 7.65 -8.94
CA ARG A 105 0.70 9.03 -8.53
C ARG A 105 -0.50 9.72 -7.87
N ILE A 106 -1.71 9.55 -8.42
CA ILE A 106 -2.94 10.08 -7.82
C ILE A 106 -3.20 9.42 -6.46
N CYS A 107 -3.02 8.11 -6.34
CA CYS A 107 -3.18 7.38 -5.08
C CYS A 107 -2.21 7.91 -4.01
N SER A 108 -0.91 8.01 -4.34
CA SER A 108 0.12 8.52 -3.42
C SER A 108 -0.19 9.96 -2.98
N LYS A 109 -0.64 10.83 -3.88
CA LYS A 109 -1.08 12.19 -3.54
C LYS A 109 -2.27 12.20 -2.57
N ARG A 110 -3.23 11.29 -2.73
CA ARG A 110 -4.37 11.18 -1.83
C ARG A 110 -3.94 10.70 -0.45
N ILE A 111 -3.05 9.70 -0.38
CA ILE A 111 -2.45 9.23 0.88
C ILE A 111 -1.76 10.39 1.59
N MET A 112 -0.87 11.12 0.90
CA MET A 112 -0.18 12.30 1.44
C MET A 112 -1.17 13.33 1.99
N LYS A 113 -2.22 13.67 1.23
CA LYS A 113 -3.25 14.62 1.67
C LYS A 113 -3.97 14.17 2.94
N VAL A 114 -4.29 12.88 3.07
CA VAL A 114 -4.93 12.37 4.30
C VAL A 114 -3.96 12.45 5.48
N LEU A 115 -2.68 12.10 5.28
CA LEU A 115 -1.65 12.20 6.31
C LEU A 115 -1.45 13.65 6.78
N GLU A 116 -1.40 14.61 5.85
CA GLU A 116 -1.35 16.05 6.15
C GLU A 116 -2.58 16.50 6.94
N THR A 117 -3.78 16.12 6.51
CA THR A 117 -5.05 16.54 7.13
C THR A 117 -5.24 15.96 8.52
N ARG A 118 -4.78 14.72 8.76
CA ARG A 118 -4.84 14.12 10.10
C ARG A 118 -4.01 14.91 11.11
N GLY A 119 -3.00 15.65 10.64
CA GLY A 119 -2.04 16.35 11.47
C GLY A 119 -1.25 15.37 12.33
N PHE A 120 0.07 15.52 12.39
CA PHE A 120 0.73 15.07 13.61
C PHE A 120 0.07 15.85 14.75
N LYS A 121 -0.73 15.19 15.59
CA LYS A 121 -1.32 15.86 16.76
C LYS A 121 -0.17 16.50 17.52
N GLU A 122 -0.08 17.83 17.43
CA GLU A 122 0.98 18.60 18.07
C GLU A 122 0.92 18.30 19.57
N ARG A 123 1.86 17.49 20.06
CA ARG A 123 1.91 17.18 21.48
C ARG A 123 2.38 18.43 22.19
N ARG A 124 1.62 18.89 23.18
CA ARG A 124 1.97 20.04 24.02
C ARG A 124 2.30 19.56 25.42
N CYS A 125 3.24 20.23 26.07
CA CYS A 125 3.57 19.99 27.46
C CYS A 125 2.31 20.14 28.34
N ARG A 126 2.01 19.15 29.18
CA ARG A 126 0.85 19.19 30.08
C ARG A 126 0.90 20.36 31.08
N SER A 127 2.10 20.80 31.47
CA SER A 127 2.29 21.88 32.44
C SER A 127 2.35 23.27 31.78
N CYS A 128 3.28 23.49 30.85
CA CYS A 128 3.51 24.83 30.27
C CYS A 128 2.93 25.03 28.86
N ARG A 129 2.22 24.03 28.30
CA ARG A 129 1.57 24.07 26.98
C ARG A 129 2.50 24.33 25.78
N LYS A 130 3.83 24.36 25.99
CA LYS A 130 4.85 24.45 24.93
C LYS A 130 4.75 23.26 23.98
N LEU A 131 4.94 23.50 22.69
CA LEU A 131 5.03 22.46 21.67
C LEU A 131 6.19 21.51 21.97
N LEU A 132 5.91 20.21 21.94
CA LEU A 132 6.88 19.15 22.09
C LEU A 132 7.28 18.63 20.70
N PRO A 133 8.55 18.25 20.50
CA PRO A 133 8.97 17.53 19.30
C PRO A 133 8.10 16.30 19.05
N TRP A 134 7.92 15.94 17.78
CA TRP A 134 7.05 14.83 17.39
C TRP A 134 7.45 13.50 18.06
N ASN A 135 8.75 13.27 18.23
CA ASN A 135 9.35 12.09 18.87
C ASN A 135 9.63 12.28 20.37
N HIS A 136 9.11 13.33 21.01
CA HIS A 136 9.40 13.59 22.41
C HIS A 136 8.78 12.50 23.30
N PRO A 137 9.58 11.78 24.11
CA PRO A 137 9.12 10.56 24.79
C PRO A 137 8.05 10.84 25.85
N TYR A 138 8.06 12.02 26.48
CA TYR A 138 7.23 12.33 27.65
C TYR A 138 6.13 13.36 27.36
N GLY A 139 5.10 13.40 28.21
CA GLY A 139 4.03 14.43 28.13
C GLY A 139 4.40 15.78 28.75
N LEU A 140 5.63 15.92 29.27
CA LEU A 140 6.18 17.12 29.88
C LEU A 140 7.46 17.51 29.14
N CYS A 141 7.71 18.81 29.00
CA CYS A 141 9.00 19.27 28.51
C CYS A 141 10.07 19.05 29.59
N THR A 142 11.34 18.96 29.17
CA THR A 142 12.49 18.70 30.06
C THR A 142 12.51 19.65 31.26
N LYS A 143 12.28 20.95 31.03
CA LYS A 143 12.21 21.97 32.09
C LYS A 143 11.11 21.72 33.11
N CYS A 144 9.90 21.33 32.67
CA CYS A 144 8.81 21.02 33.59
C CYS A 144 9.05 19.71 34.35
N HIS A 145 9.69 18.74 33.71
CA HIS A 145 10.07 17.48 34.33
C HIS A 145 11.12 17.67 35.44
N GLU A 146 12.17 18.45 35.16
CA GLU A 146 13.22 18.80 36.13
C GLU A 146 12.66 19.55 37.35
N ASN A 147 11.79 20.54 37.12
CA ASN A 147 11.14 21.28 38.21
C ASN A 147 10.28 20.38 39.10
N GLN A 148 9.62 19.38 38.52
CA GLN A 148 8.77 18.44 39.26
C GLN A 148 9.59 17.40 40.04
N GLN A 149 10.76 17.01 39.53
CA GLN A 149 11.69 16.18 40.29
C GLN A 149 12.32 16.95 41.44
N ALA A 150 12.77 18.19 41.20
CA ALA A 150 13.35 19.02 42.25
C ALA A 150 12.38 19.22 43.42
N SER A 151 11.08 19.49 43.16
CA SER A 151 10.10 19.63 44.24
C SER A 151 9.82 18.35 45.02
N TYR A 152 10.12 17.17 44.45
CA TYR A 152 9.93 15.88 45.10
C TYR A 152 11.08 15.52 46.06
N TYR A 153 12.30 15.96 45.76
CA TYR A 153 13.48 15.70 46.60
C TYR A 153 13.64 16.67 47.79
N TRP A 154 13.00 17.84 47.75
CA TRP A 154 13.01 18.84 48.82
C TRP A 154 11.76 18.77 49.72
N ARG A 155 11.07 17.63 49.74
CA ARG A 155 9.87 17.38 50.54
C ARG A 155 10.06 16.23 51.51
#